data_AF-A0A2V9FQM3-F1
#
_entry.id   AF-A0A2V9FQM3-F1
#
_cell.length_a   1.000
_cell.length_b   1.000
_cell.length_c   1.000
_cell.angle_alpha   90.00
_cell.angle_beta   90.00
_cell.angle_gamma   90.00
#
_symmetry.space_group_name_H-M   'P 1'
#
loop_
_entity.id
_entity.type
_entity.pdbx_description
1 polymer ?
#
loop_
_entity_poly.entity_id
_entity_poly.type
_entity_poly.pdbx_seq_one_letter_code
_entity_poly.pdbx_strand_id
1 'polypeptide(L)' 'VTGASGAILAQKMLVMLEEDPRVTRIHLVVTEAGQRLFAEELNIASGDLKQLPSRILGYSVQKIEVLPN' A
#
# COMPACT_ATOMS: atom_id res chain seq x y z
N VAL A 1 2.51 -6.80 -2.66
CA VAL A 1 3.39 -6.65 -1.48
C VAL A 1 3.33 -7.93 -0.67
N THR A 2 4.49 -8.50 -0.35
CA THR A 2 4.64 -9.73 0.45
C THR A 2 5.35 -9.41 1.77
N GLY A 3 5.58 -10.41 2.63
CA GLY A 3 6.24 -10.24 3.93
C GLY A 3 7.77 -10.15 3.91
N ALA A 4 8.37 -9.82 2.76
CA ALA A 4 9.80 -9.52 2.71
C ALA A 4 10.03 -8.09 3.23
N SER A 5 11.08 -7.87 4.01
CA SER A 5 11.41 -6.54 4.55
C SER A 5 11.50 -5.47 3.45
N GLY A 6 11.20 -4.22 3.80
CA GLY A 6 11.23 -3.09 2.86
C GLY A 6 9.89 -2.43 2.63
N ALA A 7 9.06 -2.31 3.69
CA ALA A 7 7.78 -1.61 3.64
C ALA A 7 7.92 -0.18 3.11
N ILE A 8 9.02 0.51 3.45
CA ILE A 8 9.31 1.86 3.00
C ILE A 8 9.45 1.94 1.47
N LEU A 9 10.02 0.91 0.83
CA LEU A 9 10.15 0.85 -0.62
C LEU A 9 8.77 0.71 -1.28
N ALA A 10 7.92 -0.15 -0.74
CA ALA A 10 6.55 -0.30 -1.20
C ALA A 10 5.76 1.01 -1.05
N GLN A 11 5.89 1.70 0.09
CA GLN A 11 5.26 3.00 0.31
C GLN A 11 5.75 4.04 -0.72
N LYS A 12 7.06 4.19 -0.91
CA LYS A 12 7.61 5.16 -1.87
C LYS A 12 7.22 4.85 -3.30
N MET A 13 7.18 3.57 -3.69
CA MET A 13 6.68 3.17 -5.00
C MET A 13 5.21 3.56 -5.18
N LEU A 14 4.37 3.35 -4.17
CA LEU A 14 2.96 3.75 -4.23
C LEU A 14 2.79 5.27 -4.34
N VAL A 15 3.59 6.07 -3.63
CA VAL A 15 3.61 7.54 -3.79
C VAL A 15 3.93 7.91 -5.24
N MET A 16 5.02 7.36 -5.79
CA MET A 16 5.45 7.68 -7.15
C MET A 16 4.41 7.29 -8.21
N LEU A 17 3.75 6.14 -8.04
CA LEU A 17 2.71 5.70 -8.95
C LEU A 17 1.43 6.54 -8.83
N GLU A 18 1.04 6.92 -7.61
CA GLU A 18 -0.16 7.75 -7.39
C GLU A 18 0.03 9.16 -7.97
N GLU A 19 1.23 9.72 -7.88
CA GLU A 19 1.56 11.06 -8.38
C GLU A 19 1.80 11.10 -9.90
N ASP A 20 2.19 9.99 -10.53
CA ASP A 20 2.48 9.97 -11.96
C ASP A 20 1.18 10.13 -12.79
N PRO A 21 1.05 11.20 -13.60
CA PRO A 21 -0.15 11.44 -14.40
C PRO A 21 -0.36 10.41 -15.51
N ARG A 22 0.67 9.63 -15.87
CA ARG A 22 0.58 8.54 -16.85
C ARG A 22 -0.05 7.28 -16.26
N VAL A 23 -0.03 7.14 -14.93
CA VAL A 23 -0.65 6.02 -14.23
C VAL A 23 -2.11 6.36 -13.95
N THR A 24 -3.02 5.54 -14.48
CA THR A 24 -4.47 5.73 -14.36
C THR A 24 -5.10 4.84 -13.28
N ARG A 25 -4.49 3.69 -12.97
CA ARG A 25 -4.95 2.71 -12.00
C ARG A 25 -3.77 1.93 -11.42
N ILE A 26 -3.85 1.60 -10.13
CA ILE A 26 -2.87 0.78 -9.41
C ILE A 26 -3.65 -0.35 -8.73
N HIS A 27 -3.37 -1.60 -9.11
CA HIS A 27 -3.90 -2.76 -8.41
C HIS A 27 -2.91 -3.20 -7.33
N LEU A 28 -3.30 -3.02 -6.07
CA LEU A 28 -2.49 -3.39 -4.91
C LEU A 28 -2.95 -4.76 -4.38
N VAL A 29 -2.12 -5.78 -4.58
CA VAL A 29 -2.31 -7.11 -3.97
C VAL A 29 -1.36 -7.24 -2.79
N VAL A 30 -1.87 -7.58 -1.61
CA VAL A 30 -1.08 -7.67 -0.37
C VAL A 30 -1.35 -9.01 0.32
N THR A 31 -0.30 -9.79 0.60
CA THR A 31 -0.42 -11.00 1.40
C THR A 31 -0.65 -10.65 2.87
N GLU A 32 -1.14 -11.59 3.68
CA GLU A 32 -1.26 -11.38 5.13
C GLU A 32 0.07 -10.96 5.77
N ALA A 33 1.17 -11.60 5.39
CA ALA A 33 2.51 -11.24 5.86
C ALA A 33 2.91 -9.82 5.42
N GLY A 34 2.52 -9.39 4.21
CA GLY A 34 2.75 -8.02 3.75
C GLY A 34 1.92 -6.97 4.52
N GLN A 35 0.75 -7.32 5.04
CA GLN A 35 0.00 -6.42 5.92
C GLN A 35 0.71 -6.22 7.26
N ARG A 36 1.19 -7.32 7.86
CA ARG A 36 1.95 -7.27 9.13
C ARG A 36 3.24 -6.48 8.98
N LEU A 37 3.92 -6.63 7.84
CA LEU A 37 5.11 -5.85 7.49
C LEU A 37 4.87 -4.33 7.60
N PHE A 38 3.74 -3.81 7.10
CA PHE A 38 3.42 -2.37 7.22
C PHE A 38 3.20 -1.93 8.67
N ALA A 39 2.62 -2.79 9.50
CA ALA A 39 2.44 -2.51 10.93
C ALA A 39 3.76 -2.52 11.68
N GLU A 40 4.63 -3.49 11.39
CA GLU A 40 5.90 -3.68 12.09
C GLU A 40 6.96 -2.64 11.70
N GLU A 41 7.08 -2.32 10.41
CA GLU A 41 8.14 -1.43 9.93
C GLU A 41 7.73 0.05 9.85
N LEU A 42 6.46 0.35 9.57
CA LEU A 42 5.98 1.72 9.36
C LEU A 42 4.95 2.17 10.40
N ASN A 43 4.63 1.33 11.39
CA ASN A 43 3.62 1.61 12.42
C ASN A 43 2.23 1.93 11.82
N ILE A 44 1.92 1.34 10.67
CA ILE A 44 0.62 1.50 10.01
C ILE A 44 -0.32 0.39 10.48
N ALA A 45 -1.38 0.76 11.18
CA ALA A 45 -2.31 -0.20 11.76
C ALA A 45 -2.90 -1.15 10.71
N SER A 46 -2.81 -2.45 11.00
CA SER A 46 -3.57 -3.51 10.32
C SER A 46 -5.07 -3.28 10.53
N GLY A 47 -5.89 -3.52 9.50
CA GLY A 47 -7.35 -3.33 9.56
C GLY A 47 -7.97 -3.57 8.19
N ASP A 48 -9.08 -2.89 7.88
CA ASP A 48 -9.73 -3.03 6.55
C ASP A 48 -8.72 -2.78 5.42
N LEU A 49 -8.52 -3.82 4.60
CA LEU A 49 -7.65 -3.82 3.42
C LEU A 49 -7.99 -2.71 2.44
N LYS A 50 -9.27 -2.35 2.30
CA LYS A 50 -9.69 -1.27 1.39
C LYS A 50 -9.19 0.10 1.82
N GLN A 51 -8.93 0.29 3.11
CA GLN A 51 -8.41 1.54 3.66
C GLN A 51 -6.89 1.56 3.75
N LEU A 52 -6.23 0.41 3.55
CA LEU A 52 -4.77 0.28 3.66
C LEU A 52 -4.01 1.30 2.78
N PRO A 53 -4.38 1.55 1.50
CA PRO A 53 -3.68 2.54 0.67
C PRO A 53 -3.66 3.94 1.28
N SER A 54 -4.80 4.42 1.78
CA SER A 54 -4.91 5.75 2.37
C SER A 54 -4.12 5.86 3.68
N ARG A 55 -4.00 4.76 4.44
CA ARG A 55 -3.12 4.73 5.63
C ARG A 55 -1.65 4.71 5.26
N ILE A 56 -1.28 3.98 4.20
CA ILE A 56 0.10 3.94 3.69
C ILE A 56 0.53 5.32 3.18
N LEU A 57 -0.33 6.03 2.46
CA LEU A 57 0.01 7.32 1.86
C LEU A 57 -0.29 8.52 2.77
N GLY A 58 -1.13 8.36 3.80
CA GLY A 58 -1.49 9.43 4.74
C GLY A 58 -2.51 10.42 4.19
N TYR A 59 -3.10 10.14 3.02
CA TYR A 59 -4.12 10.96 2.37
C TYR A 59 -5.09 10.08 1.56
N SER A 60 -6.19 10.67 1.11
CA SER A 60 -7.16 9.97 0.26
C SER A 60 -6.55 9.67 -1.11
N VAL A 61 -6.54 8.40 -1.49
CA VAL A 61 -6.03 7.93 -2.78
C VAL A 61 -7.16 7.88 -3.82
N GLN A 62 -6.83 8.04 -5.09
CA GLN A 62 -7.81 7.98 -6.18
C GLN A 62 -7.53 6.86 -7.19
N LYS A 63 -6.27 6.46 -7.38
CA LYS A 63 -5.91 5.46 -8.41
C LYS A 63 -5.75 4.05 -7.87
N ILE A 64 -5.67 3.87 -6.55
CA ILE A 64 -5.34 2.57 -5.92
C ILE A 64 -6.60 1.76 -5.60
N GLU A 65 -6.67 0.56 -6.14
CA GLU A 65 -7.65 -0.47 -5.80
C GLU A 65 -6.95 -1.67 -5.16
N VAL A 66 -7.48 -2.13 -4.03
CA VAL A 66 -6.96 -3.32 -3.35
C VAL A 66 -7.71 -4.56 -3.84
N LEU A 67 -6.95 -5.52 -4.34
CA LEU A 67 -7.48 -6.81 -4.82
C LEU A 67 -7.15 -7.92 -3.82
N PRO A 68 -7.98 -8.98 -3.74
CA PRO A 68 -7.65 -10.17 -2.95
C PRO A 68 -6.36 -10.83 -3.47
N ASN A 69 -5.60 -11.41 -2.54
CA ASN A 69 -4.40 -12.20 -2.82
C ASN A 69 -4.71 -13.70 -2.89
#